data_AF-A0A2A4VV53-F1
#
_entry.id   AF-A0A2A4VV53-F1
#
_cell.length_a   1.000
_cell.length_b   1.000
_cell.length_c   1.000
_cell.angle_alpha   90.00
_cell.angle_beta   90.00
_cell.angle_gamma   90.00
#
_symmetry.space_group_name_H-M   'P 1'
#
loop_
_entity.id
_entity.type
_entity.pdbx_description
1 polymer ?
#
loop_
_entity_poly.entity_id
_entity_poly.type
_entity_poly.pdbx_seq_one_letter_code
_entity_poly.pdbx_strand_id
1 'polypeptide(L)'
;MAWIDLSVTNAGEIKNFYQDVVGWKSEAVSMGDYDDYSMNSPETGEPITGICHAKGINDDLPATWMPYFLVADIDHSAEQVKTQGGELLTPIKPMGNDRYVVLKDPAGAICALYQKG
;
A
#
# COMPACT_ATOMS: atom_id res chain seq x y z
N MET A 1 10.46 -6.44 4.30
CA MET A 1 9.32 -5.77 3.63
C MET A 1 8.10 -6.60 3.93
N ALA A 2 7.01 -5.98 4.40
CA ALA A 2 5.77 -6.66 4.72
C ALA A 2 4.88 -6.82 3.49
N TRP A 3 4.85 -5.79 2.64
CA TRP A 3 3.98 -5.70 1.47
C TRP A 3 4.46 -4.61 0.51
N ILE A 4 3.86 -4.53 -0.67
CA ILE A 4 4.00 -3.42 -1.61
C ILE A 4 2.66 -3.27 -2.34
N ASP A 5 2.20 -2.03 -2.52
CA ASP A 5 0.98 -1.73 -3.29
C ASP A 5 1.26 -0.65 -4.34
N LEU A 6 0.57 -0.73 -5.47
CA LEU A 6 0.53 0.34 -6.45
C LEU A 6 -0.66 1.26 -6.16
N SER A 7 -0.41 2.55 -5.95
CA SER A 7 -1.45 3.57 -5.96
C SER A 7 -1.49 4.25 -7.33
N VAL A 8 -2.65 4.21 -8.01
CA VAL A 8 -2.81 4.74 -9.37
C VAL A 8 -4.26 5.16 -9.65
N THR A 9 -4.49 6.16 -10.49
CA THR A 9 -5.86 6.69 -10.74
C THR A 9 -6.77 5.73 -11.50
N ASN A 10 -6.22 4.84 -12.33
CA ASN A 10 -6.95 3.89 -13.20
C ASN A 10 -6.62 2.42 -12.88
N ALA A 11 -6.73 2.02 -11.60
CA ALA A 11 -6.35 0.68 -11.14
C ALA A 11 -6.99 -0.46 -11.94
N GLY A 12 -8.24 -0.31 -12.39
CA GLY A 12 -8.93 -1.30 -13.22
C GLY A 12 -8.29 -1.55 -14.59
N GLU A 13 -7.67 -0.54 -15.19
CA GLU A 13 -6.90 -0.69 -16.44
C GLU A 13 -5.50 -1.24 -16.14
N ILE A 14 -4.86 -0.71 -15.10
CA ILE A 14 -3.49 -1.07 -14.73
C ILE A 14 -3.38 -2.50 -14.24
N LYS A 15 -4.39 -3.04 -13.55
CA LYS A 15 -4.40 -4.47 -13.21
C LYS A 15 -4.28 -5.33 -14.46
N ASN A 16 -5.01 -5.00 -15.54
CA ASN A 16 -5.01 -5.80 -16.77
C ASN A 16 -3.63 -5.76 -17.43
N PHE A 17 -2.97 -4.59 -17.43
CA PHE A 17 -1.59 -4.47 -17.87
C PHE A 17 -0.66 -5.45 -17.13
N TYR A 18 -0.74 -5.54 -15.80
CA TYR A 18 0.09 -6.49 -15.04
C TYR A 18 -0.37 -7.95 -15.18
N GLN A 19 -1.65 -8.21 -15.48
CA GLN A 19 -2.09 -9.54 -15.90
C GLN A 19 -1.42 -9.95 -17.20
N ASP A 20 -1.34 -9.06 -18.20
CA ASP A 20 -0.76 -9.36 -19.51
C ASP A 20 0.78 -9.43 -19.48
N VAL A 21 1.44 -8.56 -18.72
CA VAL A 21 2.91 -8.44 -18.69
C VAL A 21 3.55 -9.44 -17.74
N VAL A 22 2.96 -9.64 -16.55
CA VAL A 22 3.55 -10.48 -15.48
C VAL A 22 2.84 -11.82 -15.36
N GLY A 23 1.59 -11.94 -15.82
CA GLY A 23 0.80 -13.17 -15.70
C GLY A 23 0.07 -13.31 -14.37
N TRP A 24 0.00 -12.25 -13.56
CA TRP A 24 -0.75 -12.28 -12.30
C TRP A 24 -2.26 -12.46 -12.54
N LYS A 25 -2.95 -13.02 -11.53
CA LYS A 25 -4.42 -13.07 -11.51
C LYS A 25 -4.95 -11.95 -10.61
N SER A 26 -5.95 -11.21 -11.06
CA SER A 26 -6.57 -10.17 -10.23
C SER A 26 -7.81 -10.71 -9.51
N GLU A 27 -7.93 -10.42 -8.23
CA GLU A 27 -9.14 -10.58 -7.43
C GLU A 27 -9.62 -9.22 -6.94
N ALA A 28 -10.92 -8.95 -7.07
CA ALA A 28 -11.50 -7.69 -6.63
C ALA A 28 -11.61 -7.64 -5.10
N VAL A 29 -11.18 -6.52 -4.52
CA VAL A 29 -11.28 -6.23 -3.09
C VAL A 29 -12.21 -5.02 -2.95
N SER A 30 -13.39 -5.26 -2.37
CA SER A 30 -14.41 -4.20 -2.25
C SER A 30 -13.98 -3.12 -1.27
N MET A 31 -14.02 -1.87 -1.75
CA MET A 31 -13.76 -0.65 -0.99
C MET A 31 -15.06 0.13 -0.69
N GLY A 32 -16.21 -0.55 -0.81
CA GLY A 32 -17.54 0.03 -0.72
C GLY A 32 -18.08 0.37 -2.10
N ASP A 33 -17.83 1.61 -2.55
CA ASP A 33 -18.39 2.13 -3.81
C ASP A 33 -17.56 1.79 -5.07
N TYR A 34 -16.40 1.18 -4.88
CA TYR A 34 -15.48 0.74 -5.93
C TYR A 34 -14.69 -0.48 -5.47
N ASP A 35 -13.93 -1.09 -6.38
CA ASP A 35 -13.02 -2.20 -6.09
C ASP A 35 -11.57 -1.79 -6.31
N ASP A 36 -10.71 -2.18 -5.39
CA ASP A 36 -9.27 -2.33 -5.61
C ASP A 36 -8.95 -3.79 -5.96
N TYR A 37 -7.68 -4.11 -6.21
CA TYR A 37 -7.33 -5.43 -6.75
C TYR A 37 -6.17 -6.07 -6.01
N SER A 38 -6.39 -7.27 -5.49
CA SER A 38 -5.31 -8.17 -5.09
C SER A 38 -4.76 -8.84 -6.33
N MET A 39 -3.45 -8.75 -6.53
CA MET A 39 -2.73 -9.44 -7.59
C MET A 39 -2.08 -10.69 -7.01
N ASN A 40 -2.52 -11.84 -7.51
CA ASN A 40 -2.23 -13.15 -6.95
C ASN A 40 -1.33 -13.96 -7.91
N SER A 41 -0.51 -14.82 -7.32
CA SER A 41 0.31 -15.79 -8.05
C SER A 41 -0.57 -16.70 -8.91
N PRO A 42 -0.29 -16.87 -10.22
CA PRO A 42 -1.05 -17.80 -11.04
C PRO A 42 -0.83 -19.26 -10.63
N GLU A 43 0.31 -19.56 -10.00
CA GLU A 43 0.75 -20.91 -9.58
C GLU A 43 0.20 -21.29 -8.20
N THR A 44 0.40 -20.41 -7.19
CA THR A 44 0.03 -20.71 -5.80
C THR A 44 -1.33 -20.15 -5.40
N GLY A 45 -1.84 -19.16 -6.14
CA GLY A 45 -3.04 -18.40 -5.76
C GLY A 45 -2.80 -17.42 -4.61
N GLU A 46 -1.60 -17.36 -4.04
CA GLU A 46 -1.30 -16.48 -2.92
C GLU A 46 -1.20 -15.01 -3.37
N PRO A 47 -1.66 -14.05 -2.54
CA PRO A 47 -1.47 -12.63 -2.80
C PRO A 47 0.00 -12.24 -2.92
N ILE A 48 0.35 -11.46 -3.95
CA ILE A 48 1.70 -10.93 -4.20
C ILE A 48 1.77 -9.43 -3.90
N THR A 49 0.77 -8.68 -4.35
CA THR A 49 0.72 -7.22 -4.24
C THR A 49 -0.71 -6.71 -4.47
N GLY A 50 -1.01 -5.48 -4.11
CA GLY A 50 -2.25 -4.79 -4.48
C GLY A 50 -2.04 -3.74 -5.56
N ILE A 51 -3.09 -3.53 -6.34
CA ILE A 51 -3.23 -2.37 -7.24
C ILE A 51 -4.49 -1.63 -6.80
N CYS A 52 -4.27 -0.46 -6.23
CA CYS A 52 -5.28 0.34 -5.57
C CYS A 52 -5.51 1.66 -6.31
N HIS A 53 -6.76 2.11 -6.29
CA HIS A 53 -7.08 3.44 -6.78
C HIS A 53 -6.42 4.49 -5.87
N ALA A 54 -5.73 5.44 -6.49
CA ALA A 54 -5.34 6.69 -5.85
C ALA A 54 -6.62 7.47 -5.49
N LYS A 55 -7.11 7.26 -4.27
CA LYS A 55 -8.34 7.86 -3.72
C LYS A 55 -8.15 8.23 -2.26
N GLY A 56 -8.95 9.19 -1.79
CA GLY A 56 -8.90 9.65 -0.40
C GLY A 56 -7.55 10.25 -0.07
N ILE A 57 -6.86 9.71 0.93
CA ILE A 57 -5.50 10.15 1.32
C ILE A 57 -4.45 9.94 0.23
N ASN A 58 -4.74 9.09 -0.76
CA ASN A 58 -3.85 8.79 -1.87
C ASN A 58 -4.20 9.56 -3.15
N ASP A 59 -5.23 10.41 -3.15
CA ASP A 59 -5.75 11.07 -4.37
C ASP A 59 -4.70 11.95 -5.07
N ASP A 60 -3.83 12.59 -4.27
CA ASP A 60 -2.75 13.45 -4.77
C ASP A 60 -1.44 12.69 -5.04
N LEU A 61 -1.41 11.36 -4.83
CA LEU A 61 -0.20 10.58 -5.09
C LEU A 61 -0.03 10.38 -6.61
N PRO A 62 1.19 10.61 -7.15
CA PRO A 62 1.49 10.14 -8.49
C PRO A 62 1.41 8.62 -8.53
N ALA A 63 1.25 8.06 -9.73
CA ALA A 63 1.31 6.61 -9.91
C ALA A 63 2.62 6.06 -9.30
N THR A 64 2.52 5.29 -8.22
CA THR A 64 3.69 4.89 -7.44
C THR A 64 3.52 3.54 -6.78
N TRP A 65 4.59 2.76 -6.83
CA TRP A 65 4.74 1.55 -6.02
C TRP A 65 5.20 1.94 -4.61
N MET A 66 4.35 1.70 -3.63
CA MET A 66 4.58 2.08 -2.24
C MET A 66 4.93 0.86 -1.39
N PRO A 67 6.16 0.76 -0.85
CA PRO A 67 6.56 -0.34 0.01
C PRO A 67 6.04 -0.15 1.44
N TYR A 68 5.74 -1.28 2.08
CA TYR A 68 5.36 -1.37 3.49
C TYR A 68 6.51 -2.01 4.28
N PHE A 69 7.16 -1.25 5.15
CA PHE A 69 8.27 -1.69 5.98
C PHE A 69 7.76 -2.25 7.30
N LEU A 70 8.16 -3.48 7.63
CA LEU A 70 7.76 -4.14 8.86
C LEU A 70 8.47 -3.49 10.06
N VAL A 71 7.71 -3.12 11.09
CA VAL A 71 8.19 -2.59 12.36
C VAL A 71 7.61 -3.38 13.53
N ALA A 72 8.37 -3.47 14.64
CA ALA A 72 7.93 -4.16 15.84
C ALA A 72 6.89 -3.35 16.64
N ASP A 73 7.07 -2.03 16.66
CA ASP A 73 6.19 -1.07 17.34
C ASP A 73 5.97 0.13 16.42
N ILE A 74 4.76 0.22 15.87
CA ILE A 74 4.36 1.29 14.95
C ILE A 74 4.19 2.63 15.65
N ASP A 75 3.81 2.64 16.92
CA ASP A 75 3.63 3.87 17.69
C ASP A 75 5.01 4.51 17.94
N HIS A 76 5.96 3.71 18.43
CA HIS A 76 7.35 4.15 18.58
C HIS A 76 7.98 4.57 17.25
N SER A 77 7.78 3.79 16.19
CA SER A 77 8.38 4.11 14.88
C SER A 77 7.77 5.38 14.28
N ALA A 78 6.46 5.60 14.43
CA ALA A 78 5.78 6.81 13.98
C ALA A 78 6.26 8.07 14.74
N GLU A 79 6.60 7.95 16.02
CA GLU A 79 7.28 9.01 16.76
C GLU A 79 8.67 9.30 16.17
N GLN A 80 9.46 8.27 15.88
CA GLN A 80 10.78 8.43 15.26
C GLN A 80 10.70 9.12 13.89
N VAL A 81 9.69 8.83 13.08
CA VAL A 81 9.50 9.52 11.80
C VAL A 81 9.44 11.04 12.00
N LYS A 82 8.64 11.51 12.97
CA LYS A 82 8.49 12.94 13.27
C LYS A 82 9.77 13.55 13.81
N THR A 83 10.45 12.87 14.73
CA THR A 83 11.68 13.40 15.36
C THR A 83 12.85 13.47 14.39
N GLN A 84 12.87 12.62 13.36
CA GLN A 84 13.90 12.57 12.32
C GLN A 84 13.57 13.43 11.08
N GLY A 85 12.52 14.25 11.14
CA GLY A 85 12.18 15.21 10.07
C GLY A 85 11.31 14.64 8.94
N GLY A 86 10.73 13.45 9.13
CA GLY A 86 9.68 12.92 8.26
C GLY A 86 8.29 13.39 8.68
N GLU A 87 7.31 13.05 7.84
CA GLU A 87 5.90 13.43 8.01
C GLU A 87 5.01 12.19 7.93
N LEU A 88 4.06 12.04 8.85
CA LEU A 88 3.00 11.04 8.70
C LEU A 88 1.91 11.65 7.80
N LEU A 89 1.67 11.03 6.64
CA LEU A 89 0.65 11.46 5.70
C LEU A 89 -0.75 11.00 6.11
N THR A 90 -0.83 9.97 6.98
CA THR A 90 -2.09 9.49 7.56
C THR A 90 -1.99 9.28 9.06
N PRO A 91 -3.13 9.15 9.76
CA PRO A 91 -3.13 8.45 11.05
C PRO A 91 -2.65 7.00 10.89
N ILE A 92 -2.24 6.39 11.99
CA ILE A 92 -2.09 4.93 12.07
C ILE A 92 -3.48 4.31 11.91
N LYS A 93 -3.63 3.39 10.96
CA LYS A 93 -4.89 2.73 10.62
C LYS A 93 -4.84 1.24 10.93
N PRO A 94 -5.95 0.63 11.36
CA PRO A 94 -6.05 -0.82 11.48
C PRO A 94 -6.22 -1.48 10.10
N MET A 95 -5.72 -2.70 9.99
CA MET A 95 -5.95 -3.63 8.87
C MET A 95 -6.14 -5.04 9.46
N GLY A 96 -7.38 -5.40 9.81
CA GLY A 96 -7.63 -6.59 10.62
C GLY A 96 -6.97 -6.45 11.99
N ASN A 97 -6.10 -7.39 12.36
CA ASN A 97 -5.27 -7.31 13.57
C ASN A 97 -3.99 -6.47 13.38
N ASP A 98 -3.63 -6.19 12.13
CA ASP A 98 -2.41 -5.48 11.79
C ASP A 98 -2.65 -3.96 11.77
N ARG A 99 -1.57 -3.19 11.71
CA ARG A 99 -1.61 -1.71 11.71
C ARG A 99 -0.64 -1.16 10.69
N TYR A 100 -0.99 -0.05 10.06
CA TYR A 100 -0.09 0.64 9.12
C TYR A 100 -0.23 2.15 9.17
N VAL A 101 0.79 2.86 8.71
CA VAL A 101 0.78 4.31 8.52
C VAL A 101 1.59 4.69 7.30
N VAL A 102 1.07 5.62 6.48
CA VAL A 102 1.80 6.17 5.34
C VAL A 102 2.60 7.38 5.80
N LEU A 103 3.83 7.48 5.35
CA LEU A 103 4.75 8.57 5.67
C LEU A 103 5.48 9.08 4.44
N LYS A 104 6.06 10.27 4.60
CA LYS A 104 7.03 10.88 3.70
C LYS A 104 8.34 11.09 4.46
N ASP A 105 9.44 10.59 3.92
CA ASP A 105 10.76 10.77 4.52
C ASP A 105 11.32 12.19 4.27
N PRO A 106 12.47 12.57 4.88
CA PRO A 106 13.06 13.90 4.67
C PRO A 106 13.48 14.21 3.22
N ALA A 107 13.64 13.18 2.38
CA ALA A 107 13.95 13.35 0.96
C ALA A 107 12.68 13.45 0.09
N GLY A 108 11.50 13.24 0.67
CA GLY A 108 10.21 13.28 -0.01
C GLY A 108 9.71 11.93 -0.53
N ALA A 109 10.41 10.83 -0.24
CA ALA A 109 9.96 9.50 -0.65
C ALA A 109 8.78 9.04 0.20
N ILE A 110 7.79 8.43 -0.44
CA ILE A 110 6.56 7.97 0.21
C ILE A 110 6.62 6.46 0.39
N CYS A 111 6.38 6.01 1.62
CA CYS A 111 6.33 4.61 2.01
C CYS A 111 5.37 4.42 3.19
N ALA A 112 5.19 3.17 3.62
CA ALA A 112 4.41 2.86 4.79
C ALA A 112 5.21 2.09 5.83
N LEU A 113 4.89 2.31 7.11
CA LEU A 113 5.27 1.38 8.18
C LEU A 113 4.11 0.43 8.42
N TYR A 114 4.43 -0.82 8.75
CA TYR A 114 3.48 -1.89 8.96
C TYR A 114 3.86 -2.69 10.20
N GLN A 115 2.90 -2.94 11.09
CA GLN A 115 3.07 -3.81 12.24
C GLN A 115 2.05 -4.95 12.15
N LYS A 116 2.54 -6.19 12.28
CA LYS A 116 1.66 -7.35 12.46
C LYS A 116 1.09 -7.37 13.88
N GLY A 117 -0.20 -7.70 14.00
CA GLY A 117 -0.89 -7.93 15.27
C GLY A 117 -0.44 -9.20 15.98
#